data_AF-A0AAJ0AU81-F1
#
_entry.id   AF-A0AAJ0AU81-F1
#
_cell.length_a   1.000
_cell.length_b   1.000
_cell.length_c   1.000
_cell.angle_alpha   90.00
_cell.angle_beta   90.00
_cell.angle_gamma   90.00
#
_symmetry.space_group_name_H-M   'P 1'
#
loop_
_entity.id
_entity.type
_entity.pdbx_description
1 polymer ?
#
loop_
_entity_poly.entity_id
_entity_poly.type
_entity_poly.pdbx_seq_one_letter_code
_entity_poly.pdbx_strand_id
1 'polypeptide(L)'
;MSAQPVSLWCTLHPAAGKEGQCRQVLLDLAAKVHEVESSCLRYEAFEKVENASEPNKVVFHLLEQWPSQADLDRHTQRDWLVAIRQGFDEGLLAKDELIENVSKIGGFASRS
;
A
#
# COMPACT_ATOMS: atom_id res chain seq x y z
N MET A 1 -26.34 12.36 2.08
CA MET A 1 -25.37 12.07 1.00
C MET A 1 -24.44 10.99 1.53
N SER A 2 -24.37 9.82 0.90
CA SER A 2 -23.36 8.82 1.27
C SER A 2 -21.99 9.37 0.91
N ALA A 3 -21.04 9.38 1.85
CA ALA A 3 -19.67 9.76 1.55
C ALA A 3 -19.11 8.86 0.44
N GLN A 4 -18.41 9.44 -0.53
CA GLN A 4 -17.72 8.67 -1.55
C GLN A 4 -16.48 8.03 -0.92
N PRO A 5 -16.22 6.73 -1.16
CA PRO A 5 -15.00 6.08 -0.71
C PRO A 5 -13.75 6.82 -1.21
N VAL A 6 -12.70 6.84 -0.40
CA VAL A 6 -11.38 7.32 -0.77
C VAL A 6 -10.57 6.14 -1.28
N SER A 7 -9.92 6.29 -2.44
CA SER A 7 -9.04 5.27 -2.99
C SER A 7 -7.64 5.82 -3.21
N LEU A 8 -6.63 5.04 -2.82
CA LEU A 8 -5.23 5.41 -2.92
C LEU A 8 -4.46 4.39 -3.74
N TRP A 9 -3.50 4.90 -4.51
CA TRP A 9 -2.42 4.12 -5.09
C TRP A 9 -1.12 4.55 -4.40
N CYS A 10 -0.51 3.65 -3.63
CA CYS A 10 0.81 3.87 -3.05
C CYS A 10 1.87 3.11 -3.86
N THR A 11 3.00 3.74 -4.13
CA THR A 11 4.14 3.14 -4.82
C THR A 11 5.39 3.23 -3.96
N LEU A 12 6.03 2.09 -3.74
CA LEU A 12 7.20 1.91 -2.88
C LEU A 12 8.37 1.37 -3.69
N HIS A 13 9.55 1.97 -3.48
CA HIS A 13 10.78 1.60 -4.16
C HIS A 13 11.77 1.14 -3.09
N PRO A 14 11.94 -0.17 -2.89
CA PRO A 14 12.89 -0.68 -1.91
C PRO A 14 14.31 -0.18 -2.19
N ALA A 15 15.09 0.04 -1.13
CA ALA A 15 16.53 0.20 -1.28
C ALA A 15 17.15 -1.11 -1.78
N ALA A 16 18.31 -1.02 -2.45
CA ALA A 16 18.99 -2.19 -3.00
C ALA A 16 19.30 -3.22 -1.90
N GLY A 17 18.87 -4.47 -2.09
CA GLY A 17 19.04 -5.55 -1.11
C GLY A 17 17.99 -5.55 0.02
N LYS A 18 17.04 -4.62 0.01
CA LYS A 18 15.93 -4.53 0.98
C LYS A 18 14.60 -5.05 0.45
N GLU A 19 14.56 -5.57 -0.77
CA GLU A 19 13.35 -6.00 -1.47
C GLU A 19 12.60 -7.07 -0.68
N GLY A 20 13.31 -8.07 -0.15
CA GLY A 20 12.73 -9.12 0.68
C GLY A 20 12.18 -8.61 2.01
N GLN A 21 12.89 -7.69 2.66
CA GLN A 21 12.43 -7.05 3.90
C GLN A 21 11.18 -6.20 3.65
N CYS A 22 11.18 -5.39 2.59
CA CYS A 22 10.05 -4.56 2.20
C CYS A 22 8.83 -5.42 1.86
N ARG A 23 9.02 -6.53 1.12
CA ARG A 23 7.95 -7.50 0.84
C ARG A 23 7.31 -8.02 2.13
N GLN A 24 8.14 -8.46 3.09
CA GLN A 24 7.63 -9.01 4.34
C GLN A 24 6.85 -7.96 5.14
N VAL A 25 7.37 -6.73 5.25
CA VAL A 25 6.67 -5.61 5.89
C VAL A 25 5.30 -5.37 5.27
N LEU A 26 5.17 -5.42 3.94
CA LEU A 26 3.89 -5.22 3.26
C LEU A 26 2.91 -6.37 3.47
N LEU A 27 3.39 -7.61 3.53
CA LEU A 27 2.56 -8.78 3.83
C LEU A 27 2.04 -8.72 5.27
N ASP A 28 2.92 -8.39 6.22
CA ASP A 28 2.55 -8.25 7.63
C ASP A 28 1.56 -7.10 7.84
N LEU A 29 1.79 -5.98 7.14
CA LEU A 29 0.89 -4.83 7.13
C LEU A 29 -0.49 -5.19 6.57
N ALA A 30 -0.55 -5.85 5.40
CA ALA A 30 -1.82 -6.27 4.80
C ALA A 30 -2.59 -7.24 5.72
N ALA A 31 -1.90 -8.20 6.33
CA ALA A 31 -2.49 -9.08 7.34
C ALA A 31 -3.02 -8.30 8.54
N LYS A 32 -2.28 -7.28 9.00
CA LYS A 32 -2.68 -6.47 10.16
C LYS A 32 -3.90 -5.60 9.86
N VAL A 33 -3.96 -4.98 8.69
CA VAL A 33 -5.14 -4.22 8.23
C VAL A 33 -6.35 -5.14 8.15
N HIS A 34 -6.20 -6.34 7.58
CA HIS A 34 -7.29 -7.30 7.49
C HIS A 34 -7.83 -7.74 8.87
N GLU A 35 -6.93 -7.97 9.83
CA GLU A 35 -7.28 -8.38 11.20
C GLU A 35 -7.96 -7.25 12.00
N VAL A 36 -7.42 -6.03 11.93
CA VAL A 36 -7.75 -4.94 12.86
C VAL A 36 -8.72 -3.92 12.28
N GLU A 37 -8.69 -3.68 10.98
CA GLU A 37 -9.37 -2.56 10.33
C GLU A 37 -10.51 -3.05 9.45
N SER A 38 -11.53 -3.62 10.10
CA SER A 38 -12.70 -4.22 9.45
C SER A 38 -13.53 -3.27 8.58
N SER A 39 -13.30 -1.95 8.68
CA SER A 39 -13.94 -0.95 7.84
C SER A 39 -13.22 -0.70 6.51
N CYS A 40 -11.97 -1.18 6.36
CA CYS A 40 -11.23 -1.10 5.10
C CYS A 40 -11.97 -1.91 4.02
N LEU A 41 -12.25 -1.25 2.89
CA LEU A 41 -13.05 -1.85 1.80
C LEU A 41 -12.19 -2.68 0.86
N ARG A 42 -10.92 -2.30 0.69
CA ARG A 42 -9.95 -2.97 -0.17
C ARG A 42 -8.54 -2.64 0.29
N TYR A 43 -7.68 -3.66 0.37
CA TYR A 43 -6.26 -3.49 0.64
C TYR A 43 -5.50 -4.58 -0.12
N GLU A 44 -4.85 -4.22 -1.22
CA GLU A 44 -4.14 -5.15 -2.09
C GLU A 44 -2.70 -4.69 -2.29
N ALA A 45 -1.75 -5.60 -2.05
CA ALA A 45 -0.35 -5.39 -2.36
C ALA A 45 0.03 -6.09 -3.66
N PHE A 46 0.75 -5.38 -4.52
CA PHE A 46 1.25 -5.86 -5.80
C PHE A 46 2.76 -5.75 -5.86
N GLU A 47 3.35 -6.66 -6.60
CA GLU A 47 4.74 -6.58 -6.99
C GLU A 47 4.85 -6.42 -8.49
N LYS A 48 5.66 -5.45 -8.89
CA LYS A 48 6.00 -5.20 -10.28
C LYS A 48 7.49 -5.37 -10.46
N VAL A 49 7.87 -6.34 -11.29
CA VAL A 49 9.24 -6.43 -11.81
C VAL A 49 9.39 -5.37 -12.91
N GLU A 50 10.28 -4.39 -12.73
CA GLU A 50 10.43 -3.29 -13.70
C GLU A 50 10.95 -3.77 -15.05
N ASN A 51 11.82 -4.78 -15.05
CA ASN A 51 12.46 -5.31 -16.23
C ASN A 51 12.62 -6.82 -16.10
N ALA A 52 12.12 -7.58 -17.07
CA ALA A 52 12.24 -9.04 -17.07
C ALA A 52 13.70 -9.54 -17.07
N SER A 53 14.65 -8.72 -17.55
CA SER A 53 16.09 -9.02 -17.50
C SER A 53 16.76 -8.64 -16.17
N GLU A 54 16.07 -7.91 -15.29
CA GLU A 54 16.55 -7.53 -13.95
C GLU A 54 15.48 -7.89 -12.90
N PRO A 55 15.23 -9.19 -12.65
CA PRO A 55 14.13 -9.64 -11.80
C PRO A 55 14.22 -9.15 -10.35
N ASN A 56 15.41 -8.74 -9.91
CA ASN A 56 15.63 -8.21 -8.57
C ASN A 56 15.23 -6.74 -8.44
N LYS A 57 14.95 -6.04 -9.54
CA LYS A 57 14.50 -4.65 -9.52
C LYS A 57 12.97 -4.61 -9.45
N VAL A 58 12.46 -4.68 -8.23
CA VAL A 58 11.03 -4.68 -7.94
C VAL A 58 10.55 -3.34 -7.43
N VAL A 59 9.32 -3.00 -7.80
CA VAL A 59 8.54 -1.91 -7.24
C VAL A 59 7.29 -2.52 -6.63
N PHE A 60 6.93 -2.09 -5.43
CA PHE A 60 5.70 -2.52 -4.78
C PHE A 60 4.61 -1.46 -4.94
N HIS A 61 3.38 -1.91 -5.12
CA HIS A 61 2.22 -1.04 -5.16
C HIS A 61 1.17 -1.49 -4.15
N LEU A 62 0.48 -0.54 -3.52
CA LEU A 62 -0.71 -0.81 -2.72
C LEU A 62 -1.91 -0.12 -3.36
N LEU A 63 -3.00 -0.84 -3.50
CA LEU A 63 -4.32 -0.27 -3.79
C LEU A 63 -5.17 -0.37 -2.54
N GLU A 64 -5.55 0.79 -2.01
CA GLU A 64 -6.37 0.90 -0.81
C GLU A 64 -7.70 1.56 -1.13
N GLN A 65 -8.75 1.15 -0.40
CA GLN A 65 -10.04 1.80 -0.44
C GLN A 65 -10.64 1.91 0.96
N TRP A 66 -10.97 3.13 1.34
CA TRP A 66 -11.49 3.51 2.65
C TRP A 66 -12.89 4.10 2.50
N PRO A 67 -13.81 3.85 3.45
CA PRO A 67 -15.18 4.34 3.36
C PRO A 67 -15.28 5.86 3.53
N SER A 68 -14.29 6.49 4.15
CA SER A 68 -14.20 7.94 4.30
C SER A 68 -12.76 8.41 4.52
N GLN A 69 -12.52 9.72 4.36
CA GLN A 69 -11.22 10.33 4.71
C GLN A 69 -10.89 10.13 6.19
N ALA A 70 -11.87 10.16 7.09
CA ALA A 70 -11.64 9.97 8.52
C ALA A 70 -11.17 8.55 8.87
N ASP A 71 -11.57 7.55 8.08
CA ASP A 71 -11.08 6.17 8.25
C ASP A 71 -9.65 6.02 7.74
N LEU A 72 -9.34 6.66 6.60
CA LEU A 72 -7.96 6.76 6.10
C LEU A 72 -7.06 7.52 7.09
N ASP A 73 -7.50 8.66 7.63
CA ASP A 73 -6.73 9.42 8.61
C ASP A 73 -6.42 8.56 9.84
N ARG A 74 -7.42 7.82 10.33
CA ARG A 74 -7.23 6.88 11.45
C ARG A 74 -6.23 5.79 11.11
N HIS A 75 -6.27 5.23 9.90
CA HIS A 75 -5.29 4.27 9.41
C HIS A 75 -3.87 4.87 9.43
N THR A 76 -3.68 6.06 8.86
CA THR A 76 -2.37 6.74 8.80
C THR A 76 -1.76 7.07 10.16
N GLN A 77 -2.60 7.17 11.20
CA GLN A 77 -2.21 7.50 12.57
C GLN A 77 -1.97 6.26 13.44
N ARG A 78 -2.16 5.04 12.93
CA ARG A 78 -1.92 3.83 13.71
C ARG A 78 -0.45 3.72 14.10
N ASP A 79 -0.18 3.45 15.37
CA ASP A 79 1.19 3.30 15.90
C ASP A 79 2.03 2.32 15.07
N TRP A 80 1.43 1.20 14.61
CA TRP A 80 2.14 0.23 13.78
C TRP A 80 2.45 0.75 12.38
N LEU A 81 1.62 1.63 11.80
CA LEU A 81 1.91 2.22 10.50
C LEU A 81 2.95 3.33 10.62
N VAL A 82 2.88 4.12 11.68
CA VAL A 82 3.91 5.12 12.01
C VAL A 82 5.26 4.45 12.19
N ALA A 83 5.32 3.32 12.90
CA ALA A 83 6.56 2.54 13.07
C ALA A 83 7.08 1.97 11.75
N ILE A 84 6.19 1.48 10.87
CA ILE A 84 6.58 1.01 9.54
C ILE A 84 7.18 2.15 8.71
N ARG A 85 6.52 3.33 8.70
CA ARG A 85 7.00 4.52 7.98
C ARG A 85 8.33 5.03 8.52
N GLN A 86 8.57 4.95 9.83
CA GLN A 86 9.89 5.22 10.38
C GLN A 86 10.96 4.28 9.77
N GLY A 87 10.63 2.99 9.59
CA GLY A 87 11.52 2.06 8.88
C GLY A 87 11.78 2.45 7.42
N PHE A 88 10.81 3.11 6.76
CA PHE A 88 11.00 3.66 5.42
C PHE A 88 12.04 4.79 5.45
N ASP A 89 11.90 5.73 6.38
CA ASP A 89 12.81 6.87 6.58
C ASP A 89 14.24 6.42 6.98
N GLU A 90 14.35 5.27 7.66
CA GLU A 90 15.62 4.65 8.05
C GLU A 90 16.31 3.87 6.92
N GLY A 91 15.78 3.96 5.69
CA GLY A 91 16.42 3.44 4.48
C GLY A 91 15.92 2.08 4.03
N LEU A 92 14.72 1.66 4.44
CA LEU A 92 14.06 0.53 3.78
C LEU A 92 13.72 0.86 2.31
N LEU A 93 13.41 2.12 2.03
CA LEU A 93 13.13 2.61 0.68
C LEU A 93 14.31 3.40 0.11
N ALA A 94 14.48 3.33 -1.21
CA ALA A 94 15.46 4.13 -1.94
C ALA A 94 15.03 5.60 -2.09
N LYS A 95 13.74 5.87 -1.94
CA LYS A 95 13.10 7.19 -1.99
C LYS A 95 11.74 7.12 -1.30
N ASP A 96 11.20 8.28 -0.96
CA ASP A 96 9.90 8.41 -0.30
C ASP A 96 8.79 7.66 -1.04
N GLU A 97 7.81 7.21 -0.26
CA GLU A 97 6.58 6.62 -0.81
C GLU A 97 5.81 7.65 -1.64
N LEU A 98 5.32 7.21 -2.80
CA LEU A 98 4.44 8.03 -3.63
C LEU A 98 3.00 7.61 -3.40
N ILE A 99 2.18 8.51 -2.85
CA ILE A 99 0.76 8.27 -2.59
C ILE A 99 -0.08 9.16 -3.51
N GLU A 100 -0.99 8.54 -4.25
CA GLU A 100 -1.86 9.21 -5.21
C GLU A 100 -3.33 8.88 -4.92
N ASN A 101 -4.19 9.92 -4.85
CA ASN A 101 -5.64 9.71 -4.83
C ASN A 101 -6.10 9.27 -6.23
N VAL A 102 -6.82 8.15 -6.30
CA VAL A 102 -7.30 7.59 -7.57
C VAL A 102 -8.82 7.46 -7.57
N SER A 103 -9.43 7.76 -8.72
CA SER A 103 -10.86 7.56 -8.97
C SER A 103 -11.06 6.49 -10.02
N LYS A 104 -11.92 5.50 -9.75
CA LYS A 104 -12.29 4.50 -10.75
C LYS A 104 -13.23 5.14 -11.77
N ILE A 105 -12.83 5.16 -13.04
CA ILE A 105 -13.66 5.67 -14.16
C ILE A 105 -14.41 4.57 -14.91
N GLY A 106 -14.06 3.29 -14.69
CA GLY A 106 -14.66 2.13 -15.37
C GLY A 106 -13.99 0.80 -15.00
N GLY A 107 -14.52 -0.32 -15.49
CA GLY A 107 -13.95 -1.67 -15.31
C GLY A 107 -14.78 -2.61 -14.42
N PHE A 108 -14.42 -3.90 -14.42
CA PHE A 108 -15.10 -4.98 -13.68
C PHE A 108 -14.21 -5.53 -12.55
N ALA A 109 -14.80 -5.93 -11.42
CA ALA A 109 -14.05 -6.49 -10.29
C ALA A 109 -13.67 -7.97 -10.50
N SER A 110 -14.52 -8.72 -11.19
CA SER A 110 -14.27 -10.11 -11.59
C SER A 110 -15.10 -10.46 -12.83
N ARG A 111 -14.71 -11.51 -13.55
CA ARG A 111 -15.56 -12.20 -14.53
C ARG A 111 -15.98 -13.50 -13.87
N SER A 112 -17.28 -13.64 -13.62
CA SER A 112 -17.91 -14.91 -13.27
C SER A 112 -17.81 -15.90 -14.43
#